data_AF-A0A928IT78-F1
#
_entry.id   AF-A0A928IT78-F1
#
_cell.length_a   1.000
_cell.length_b   1.000
_cell.length_c   1.000
_cell.angle_alpha   90.00
_cell.angle_beta   90.00
_cell.angle_gamma   90.00
#
_symmetry.space_group_name_H-M   'P 1'
#
loop_
_entity.id
_entity.type
_entity.pdbx_description
1 polymer ?
#
loop_
_entity_poly.entity_id
_entity_poly.type
_entity_poly.pdbx_seq_one_letter_code
_entity_poly.pdbx_strand_id
1 'polypeptide(L)'
;MSRNNDYYVSKNKSPASSSGTAERPEKYDSEYASLAKEVINEYLSREDFDYNVNTDKIYKQYADKYKREGESAMRDTIASASALTGGYGNSYAVTAGSQAYQGYLEKLNDIIPELEKRAFERYTAGEKSIKDKLSALSEFDDAEYEKYRDSMEDYFEDREFYEDNYRYREDADMEMYQALYDYILESEQLSNERQKIANDYKVGLLNAYN
;
A
#
# COMPACT_ATOMS: atom_id res chain seq x y z
N MET A 1 29.03 51.84 28.58
CA MET A 1 28.95 50.38 28.77
C MET A 1 27.70 49.91 28.05
N SER A 2 27.88 49.38 26.84
CA SER A 2 26.82 48.73 26.07
C SER A 2 26.55 47.35 26.70
N ARG A 3 25.30 47.01 26.96
CA ARG A 3 24.89 45.64 27.28
C ARG A 3 23.82 45.21 26.30
N ASN A 4 24.25 44.25 25.48
CA ASN A 4 23.50 43.38 24.61
C ASN A 4 22.18 42.92 25.25
N ASN A 5 21.11 42.94 24.47
CA ASN A 5 20.06 41.95 24.60
C ASN A 5 19.64 41.49 23.20
N ASP A 6 20.59 40.82 22.54
CA ASP A 6 20.36 40.02 21.34
C ASP A 6 19.54 38.79 21.75
N TYR A 7 18.21 38.91 21.77
CA TYR A 7 17.33 37.78 22.08
C TYR A 7 16.14 37.63 21.14
N TYR A 8 16.29 37.98 19.86
CA TYR A 8 15.39 37.49 18.80
C TYR A 8 16.17 37.28 17.50
N VAL A 9 17.18 36.39 17.54
CA VAL A 9 17.73 35.84 16.29
C VAL A 9 16.72 34.85 15.75
N SER A 10 15.99 35.34 14.76
CA SER A 10 15.14 34.60 13.84
C SER A 10 15.74 33.23 13.47
N LYS A 11 15.14 32.15 13.98
CA LYS A 11 15.00 30.93 13.18
C LYS A 11 13.74 31.06 12.35
N ASN A 12 13.75 32.03 11.43
CA ASN A 12 12.82 32.04 10.31
C ASN A 12 13.19 30.85 9.43
N LYS A 13 12.58 29.69 9.71
CA LYS A 13 12.07 28.89 8.61
C LYS A 13 10.91 29.74 8.08
N SER A 14 11.19 30.68 7.19
CA SER A 14 10.14 31.37 6.47
C SER A 14 9.30 30.28 5.80
N PRO A 15 8.02 30.09 6.14
CA PRO A 15 7.14 29.37 5.24
C PRO A 15 7.15 30.16 3.94
N ALA A 16 7.21 29.44 2.82
CA ALA A 16 7.26 30.02 1.49
C ALA A 16 6.19 31.12 1.40
N SER A 17 6.62 32.28 0.90
CA SER A 17 5.71 33.34 0.45
C SER A 17 4.85 32.77 -0.68
N SER A 18 3.69 32.24 -0.33
CA SER A 18 2.56 32.11 -1.24
C SER A 18 1.27 32.26 -0.44
N SER A 19 0.41 33.15 -0.91
CA SER A 19 -0.95 33.36 -0.43
C SER A 19 -1.86 32.13 -0.62
N GLY A 20 -1.62 31.03 0.12
CA GLY A 20 -2.40 29.80 -0.05
C GLY A 20 -2.46 29.03 1.26
N THR A 21 -3.65 28.92 1.83
CA THR A 21 -3.97 27.77 2.69
C THR A 21 -3.62 26.52 1.89
N ALA A 22 -2.82 25.61 2.44
CA ALA A 22 -2.69 24.27 1.85
C ALA A 22 -4.12 23.77 1.57
N GLU A 23 -4.42 23.36 0.35
CA GLU A 23 -5.77 22.87 0.04
C GLU A 23 -5.95 21.53 0.76
N ARG A 24 -7.12 21.35 1.37
CA ARG A 24 -7.44 20.10 2.07
C ARG A 24 -7.25 18.93 1.09
N PRO A 25 -6.49 17.88 1.45
CA PRO A 25 -6.38 16.71 0.59
C PRO A 25 -7.75 16.14 0.24
N GLU A 26 -7.93 15.77 -1.02
CA GLU A 26 -9.15 15.11 -1.47
C GLU A 26 -9.37 13.79 -0.72
N LYS A 27 -10.61 13.31 -0.69
CA LYS A 27 -10.93 12.04 -0.03
C LYS A 27 -10.06 10.93 -0.63
N TYR A 28 -9.46 10.11 0.24
CA TYR A 28 -8.73 8.92 -0.19
C TYR A 28 -9.54 8.07 -1.16
N ASP A 29 -8.92 7.79 -2.32
CA ASP A 29 -9.40 6.85 -3.32
C ASP A 29 -8.24 5.93 -3.68
N SER A 30 -8.47 4.62 -3.57
CA SER A 30 -7.42 3.61 -3.74
C SER A 30 -7.17 3.35 -5.21
N GLU A 31 -5.94 3.60 -5.68
CA GLU A 31 -5.52 3.24 -7.04
C GLU A 31 -5.51 1.72 -7.27
N TYR A 32 -5.38 0.94 -6.19
CA TYR A 32 -5.25 -0.52 -6.23
C TYR A 32 -6.60 -1.25 -6.09
N ALA A 33 -7.68 -0.57 -5.68
CA ALA A 33 -8.97 -1.22 -5.42
C ALA A 33 -9.51 -2.02 -6.61
N SER A 34 -9.37 -1.49 -7.83
CA SER A 34 -9.81 -2.20 -9.04
C SER A 34 -8.98 -3.47 -9.29
N LEU A 35 -7.66 -3.38 -9.13
CA LEU A 35 -6.76 -4.50 -9.31
C LEU A 35 -6.94 -5.57 -8.22
N ALA A 36 -7.16 -5.15 -6.97
CA ALA A 36 -7.48 -6.06 -5.86
C ALA A 36 -8.78 -6.83 -6.14
N LYS A 37 -9.80 -6.16 -6.69
CA LYS A 37 -11.05 -6.80 -7.09
C LYS A 37 -10.84 -7.82 -8.20
N GLU A 38 -9.99 -7.54 -9.18
CA GLU A 38 -9.62 -8.51 -10.23
C GLU A 38 -8.94 -9.75 -9.66
N VAL A 39 -7.97 -9.57 -8.75
CA VAL A 39 -7.26 -10.70 -8.10
C VAL A 39 -8.20 -11.52 -7.22
N ILE A 40 -9.13 -10.86 -6.50
CA ILE A 40 -10.18 -11.55 -5.72
C ILE A 40 -11.09 -12.35 -6.65
N ASN A 41 -11.50 -11.78 -7.79
CA ASN A 41 -12.31 -12.51 -8.76
C ASN A 41 -11.55 -13.68 -9.37
N GLU A 42 -10.25 -13.52 -9.64
CA GLU A 42 -9.37 -14.62 -10.07
C GLU A 42 -9.39 -15.75 -9.03
N TYR A 43 -9.27 -15.42 -7.74
CA TYR A 43 -9.34 -16.39 -6.63
C TYR A 43 -10.70 -17.11 -6.56
N LEU A 44 -11.80 -16.34 -6.62
CA LEU A 44 -13.16 -16.86 -6.48
C LEU A 44 -13.63 -17.66 -7.71
N SER A 45 -13.07 -17.39 -8.88
CA SER A 45 -13.41 -18.08 -10.13
C SER A 45 -12.60 -19.37 -10.33
N ARG A 46 -11.75 -19.75 -9.37
CA ARG A 46 -10.99 -20.99 -9.45
C ARG A 46 -11.92 -22.18 -9.30
N GLU A 47 -11.79 -23.12 -10.23
CA GLU A 47 -12.37 -24.44 -10.08
C GLU A 47 -11.62 -25.23 -9.02
N ASP A 48 -12.33 -26.15 -8.36
CA ASP A 48 -11.73 -27.10 -7.44
C ASP A 48 -10.68 -27.95 -8.17
N PHE A 49 -9.72 -28.46 -7.40
CA PHE A 49 -8.71 -29.35 -7.97
C PHE A 49 -9.37 -30.63 -8.51
N ASP A 50 -9.24 -30.86 -9.81
CA ASP A 50 -9.59 -32.10 -10.48
C ASP A 50 -8.42 -32.57 -11.35
N TYR A 51 -8.12 -33.86 -11.27
CA TYR A 51 -7.03 -34.47 -12.04
C TYR A 51 -7.55 -35.58 -12.94
N ASN A 52 -7.39 -35.38 -14.25
CA ASN A 52 -7.83 -36.33 -15.26
C ASN A 52 -6.69 -36.73 -16.21
N VAL A 53 -6.21 -37.96 -16.04
CA VAL A 53 -5.15 -38.58 -16.86
C VAL A 53 -5.44 -38.55 -18.36
N ASN A 54 -6.70 -38.61 -18.78
CA ASN A 54 -7.08 -38.61 -20.20
C ASN A 54 -6.90 -37.23 -20.84
N THR A 55 -6.83 -36.18 -20.03
CA THR A 55 -6.60 -34.80 -20.48
C THR A 55 -5.16 -34.35 -20.23
N ASP A 56 -4.42 -35.02 -19.34
CA ASP A 56 -3.03 -34.70 -19.04
C ASP A 56 -2.10 -34.99 -20.24
N LYS A 57 -1.48 -33.94 -20.76
CA LYS A 57 -0.53 -34.01 -21.89
C LYS A 57 0.74 -34.78 -21.55
N ILE A 58 1.24 -34.66 -20.32
CA ILE A 58 2.42 -35.37 -19.83
C ILE A 58 2.11 -36.87 -19.72
N TYR A 59 0.95 -37.23 -19.16
CA TYR A 59 0.51 -38.62 -19.14
C TYR A 59 0.46 -39.23 -20.55
N LYS A 60 -0.12 -38.52 -21.53
CA LYS A 60 -0.15 -38.97 -22.93
C LYS A 60 1.24 -39.21 -23.51
N GLN A 61 2.20 -38.34 -23.24
CA GLN A 61 3.59 -38.52 -23.68
C GLN A 61 4.22 -39.79 -23.09
N TYR A 62 3.99 -40.04 -21.79
CA TYR A 62 4.42 -41.28 -21.16
C TYR A 62 3.70 -42.50 -21.75
N ALA A 63 2.39 -42.43 -21.96
CA ALA A 63 1.61 -43.52 -22.54
C ALA A 63 2.14 -43.93 -23.92
N ASP A 64 2.40 -42.94 -24.79
CA ASP A 64 2.97 -43.18 -26.12
C ASP A 64 4.37 -43.80 -26.03
N LYS A 65 5.20 -43.34 -25.07
CA LYS A 65 6.53 -43.89 -24.83
C LYS A 65 6.47 -45.35 -24.36
N TYR A 66 5.73 -45.61 -23.28
CA TYR A 66 5.60 -46.94 -22.69
C TYR A 66 4.93 -47.94 -23.64
N LYS A 67 4.00 -47.49 -24.48
CA LYS A 67 3.44 -48.30 -25.56
C LYS A 67 4.51 -48.73 -26.56
N ARG A 68 5.32 -47.80 -27.09
CA ARG A 68 6.40 -48.13 -28.04
C ARG A 68 7.44 -49.06 -27.43
N GLU A 69 7.84 -48.79 -26.19
CA GLU A 69 8.82 -49.61 -25.47
C GLU A 69 8.27 -51.01 -25.17
N GLY A 70 7.01 -51.10 -24.73
CA GLY A 70 6.32 -52.37 -24.52
C GLY A 70 6.21 -53.17 -25.82
N GLU A 71 5.83 -52.53 -26.93
CA GLU A 71 5.75 -53.19 -28.24
C GLU A 71 7.13 -53.72 -28.68
N SER A 72 8.20 -52.96 -28.42
CA SER A 72 9.56 -53.43 -28.69
C SER A 72 9.93 -54.62 -27.81
N ALA A 73 9.74 -54.51 -26.49
CA ALA A 73 10.04 -55.57 -25.54
C ALA A 73 9.24 -56.85 -25.81
N MET A 74 7.98 -56.71 -26.23
CA MET A 74 7.13 -57.81 -26.68
C MET A 74 7.74 -58.50 -27.91
N ARG A 75 8.12 -57.75 -28.95
CA ARG A 75 8.76 -58.32 -30.15
C ARG A 75 10.08 -59.02 -29.81
N ASP A 76 10.90 -58.40 -28.97
CA ASP A 76 12.20 -58.95 -28.57
C ASP A 76 12.04 -60.24 -27.76
N THR A 77 11.04 -60.29 -26.87
CA THR A 77 10.72 -61.47 -26.07
C THR A 77 10.14 -62.59 -26.92
N ILE A 78 9.24 -62.27 -27.87
CA ILE A 78 8.71 -63.25 -28.83
C ILE A 78 9.84 -63.81 -29.70
N ALA A 79 10.72 -62.96 -30.24
CA ALA A 79 11.84 -63.37 -31.06
C ALA A 79 12.80 -64.29 -30.29
N SER A 80 13.15 -63.90 -29.06
CA SER A 80 14.03 -64.67 -28.18
C SER A 80 13.42 -66.03 -27.81
N ALA A 81 12.15 -66.05 -27.41
CA ALA A 81 11.45 -67.28 -27.06
C ALA A 81 11.24 -68.21 -28.28
N SER A 82 10.93 -67.66 -29.45
CA SER A 82 10.78 -68.44 -30.68
C SER A 82 12.12 -69.04 -31.15
N ALA A 83 13.23 -68.31 -30.99
CA ALA A 83 14.56 -68.82 -31.31
C ALA A 83 14.95 -70.03 -30.45
N LEU A 84 14.61 -70.01 -29.16
CA LEU A 84 14.85 -71.13 -28.23
C LEU A 84 14.04 -72.39 -28.59
N THR A 85 12.93 -72.25 -29.30
CA THR A 85 12.06 -73.37 -29.69
C THR A 85 12.15 -73.75 -31.17
N GLY A 86 13.26 -73.41 -31.83
CA GLY A 86 13.53 -73.82 -33.21
C GLY A 86 12.85 -72.96 -34.28
N GLY A 87 12.54 -71.70 -33.98
CA GLY A 87 12.10 -70.70 -34.96
C GLY A 87 10.60 -70.67 -35.27
N TYR A 88 9.82 -71.60 -34.72
CA TYR A 88 8.35 -71.55 -34.83
C TYR A 88 7.78 -70.65 -33.74
N GLY A 89 7.03 -69.62 -34.16
CA GLY A 89 6.26 -68.77 -33.27
C GLY A 89 5.25 -69.62 -32.49
N ASN A 90 5.58 -69.93 -31.24
CA ASN A 90 4.74 -70.76 -30.39
C ASN A 90 3.89 -69.91 -29.44
N SER A 91 2.82 -70.51 -28.91
CA SER A 91 1.92 -69.85 -27.96
C SER A 91 2.64 -69.35 -26.70
N TYR A 92 3.73 -70.02 -26.31
CA TYR A 92 4.58 -69.60 -25.19
C TYR A 92 5.27 -68.26 -25.46
N ALA A 93 5.87 -68.07 -26.64
CA ALA A 93 6.56 -66.85 -27.03
C ALA A 93 5.60 -65.66 -27.07
N VAL A 94 4.38 -65.86 -27.60
CA VAL A 94 3.32 -64.85 -27.60
C VAL A 94 2.89 -64.50 -26.17
N THR A 95 2.76 -65.50 -25.29
CA THR A 95 2.39 -65.28 -23.89
C THR A 95 3.48 -64.50 -23.15
N ALA A 96 4.75 -64.89 -23.30
CA ALA A 96 5.88 -64.19 -22.69
C ALA A 96 6.03 -62.75 -23.21
N GLY A 97 5.85 -62.54 -24.51
CA GLY A 97 5.83 -61.18 -25.08
C GLY A 97 4.68 -60.33 -24.57
N SER A 98 3.50 -60.91 -24.39
CA SER A 98 2.35 -60.22 -23.81
C SER A 98 2.59 -59.82 -22.36
N GLN A 99 3.25 -60.69 -21.57
CA GLN A 99 3.68 -60.36 -20.20
C GLN A 99 4.70 -59.22 -20.19
N ALA A 100 5.66 -59.22 -21.11
CA ALA A 100 6.62 -58.13 -21.25
C ALA A 100 5.90 -56.80 -21.56
N TYR A 101 4.93 -56.80 -22.48
CA TYR A 101 4.11 -55.61 -22.79
C TYR A 101 3.33 -55.11 -21.57
N GLN A 102 2.67 -56.02 -20.84
CA GLN A 102 1.89 -55.70 -19.64
C GLN A 102 2.74 -55.02 -18.56
N GLY A 103 4.00 -55.46 -18.35
CA GLY A 103 4.90 -54.79 -17.41
C GLY A 103 5.22 -53.33 -17.77
N TYR A 104 5.18 -52.95 -19.05
CA TYR A 104 5.30 -51.53 -19.43
C TYR A 104 4.01 -50.73 -19.19
N LEU A 105 2.84 -51.37 -19.29
CA LEU A 105 1.57 -50.75 -18.90
C LEU A 105 1.47 -50.54 -17.39
N GLU A 106 2.00 -51.46 -16.58
CA GLU A 106 2.08 -51.30 -15.13
C GLU A 106 2.94 -50.08 -14.76
N LYS A 107 4.14 -49.96 -15.36
CA LYS A 107 5.00 -48.78 -15.18
C LYS A 107 4.31 -47.46 -15.56
N LEU A 108 3.43 -47.48 -16.57
CA LEU A 108 2.63 -46.31 -16.94
C LEU A 108 1.55 -45.99 -15.89
N ASN A 109 0.96 -47.00 -15.26
CA ASN A 109 -0.01 -46.77 -14.18
C ASN A 109 0.69 -46.27 -12.90
N ASP A 110 1.90 -46.74 -12.62
CA ASP A 110 2.67 -46.36 -11.44
C ASP A 110 3.05 -44.87 -11.40
N ILE A 111 3.09 -44.19 -12.56
CA ILE A 111 3.38 -42.74 -12.61
C ILE A 111 2.14 -41.87 -12.37
N ILE A 112 0.92 -42.44 -12.43
CA ILE A 112 -0.33 -41.67 -12.29
C ILE A 112 -0.37 -40.88 -10.96
N PRO A 113 -0.09 -41.49 -9.78
CA PRO A 113 -0.11 -40.77 -8.51
C PRO A 113 0.90 -39.62 -8.44
N GLU A 114 2.08 -39.80 -9.05
CA GLU A 114 3.12 -38.75 -9.10
C GLU A 114 2.71 -37.58 -10.01
N LEU A 115 2.06 -37.86 -11.13
CA LEU A 115 1.53 -36.81 -12.01
C LEU A 115 0.39 -36.04 -11.35
N GLU A 116 -0.52 -36.73 -10.65
CA GLU A 116 -1.59 -36.12 -9.86
C GLU A 116 -1.02 -35.22 -8.77
N LYS A 117 -0.05 -35.73 -7.98
CA LYS A 117 0.63 -34.95 -6.94
C LYS A 117 1.26 -33.68 -7.52
N ARG A 118 1.95 -33.77 -8.65
CA ARG A 118 2.55 -32.60 -9.29
C ARG A 118 1.50 -31.63 -9.83
N ALA A 119 0.35 -32.13 -10.30
CA ALA A 119 -0.77 -31.29 -10.70
C ALA A 119 -1.33 -30.53 -9.49
N PHE A 120 -1.48 -31.20 -8.35
CA PHE A 120 -1.92 -30.60 -7.10
C PHE A 120 -0.92 -29.56 -6.57
N GLU A 121 0.38 -29.84 -6.65
CA GLU A 121 1.42 -28.86 -6.30
C GLU A 121 1.35 -27.61 -7.17
N ARG A 122 1.13 -27.74 -8.48
CA ARG A 122 0.92 -26.58 -9.36
C ARG A 122 -0.35 -25.82 -9.03
N TYR A 123 -1.44 -26.53 -8.73
CA TYR A 123 -2.71 -25.93 -8.32
C TYR A 123 -2.55 -25.08 -7.06
N THR A 124 -2.00 -25.67 -6.00
CA THR A 124 -1.77 -24.99 -4.70
C THR A 124 -0.75 -23.87 -4.81
N ALA A 125 0.32 -24.03 -5.60
CA ALA A 125 1.28 -22.95 -5.87
C ALA A 125 0.62 -21.76 -6.58
N GLY A 126 -0.27 -22.03 -7.55
CA GLY A 126 -1.07 -20.98 -8.18
C GLY A 126 -2.00 -20.29 -7.19
N GLU A 127 -2.61 -21.04 -6.26
CA GLU A 127 -3.48 -20.47 -5.23
C GLU A 127 -2.70 -19.52 -4.31
N LYS A 128 -1.53 -19.97 -3.87
CA LYS A 128 -0.61 -19.18 -3.08
C LYS A 128 -0.20 -17.91 -3.83
N SER A 129 0.14 -18.01 -5.11
CA SER A 129 0.54 -16.86 -5.91
C SER A 129 -0.55 -15.78 -5.98
N ILE A 130 -1.83 -16.16 -6.11
CA ILE A 130 -2.95 -15.20 -6.11
C ILE A 130 -3.07 -14.52 -4.74
N LYS A 131 -2.96 -15.29 -3.65
CA LYS A 131 -2.96 -14.75 -2.29
C LYS A 131 -1.80 -13.79 -2.05
N ASP A 132 -0.59 -14.15 -2.49
CA ASP A 132 0.61 -13.31 -2.39
C ASP A 132 0.42 -11.97 -3.15
N LYS A 133 -0.18 -11.99 -4.35
CA LYS A 133 -0.52 -10.76 -5.09
C LYS A 133 -1.51 -9.88 -4.30
N LEU A 134 -2.54 -10.48 -3.72
CA LEU A 134 -3.54 -9.73 -2.95
C LEU A 134 -2.92 -9.09 -1.70
N SER A 135 -2.03 -9.81 -1.00
CA SER A 135 -1.27 -9.26 0.13
C SER A 135 -0.41 -8.08 -0.30
N ALA A 136 0.33 -8.20 -1.41
CA ALA A 136 1.15 -7.09 -1.91
C ALA A 136 0.31 -5.85 -2.28
N LEU A 137 -0.88 -6.04 -2.89
CA LEU A 137 -1.78 -4.93 -3.19
C LEU A 137 -2.31 -4.25 -1.92
N SER A 138 -2.61 -5.03 -0.88
CA SER A 138 -2.99 -4.47 0.42
C SER A 138 -1.84 -3.64 1.02
N GLU A 139 -0.60 -4.13 0.96
CA GLU A 139 0.57 -3.40 1.46
C GLU A 139 0.79 -2.07 0.71
N PHE A 140 0.58 -2.06 -0.60
CA PHE A 140 0.67 -0.81 -1.38
C PHE A 140 -0.47 0.16 -1.06
N ASP A 141 -1.69 -0.35 -0.89
CA ASP A 141 -2.84 0.48 -0.50
C ASP A 141 -2.68 1.07 0.90
N ASP A 142 -2.20 0.28 1.85
CA ASP A 142 -1.91 0.73 3.21
C ASP A 142 -0.86 1.86 3.20
N ALA A 143 0.21 1.70 2.41
CA ALA A 143 1.24 2.72 2.28
C ALA A 143 0.74 4.03 1.65
N GLU A 144 -0.14 3.97 0.65
CA GLU A 144 -0.77 5.17 0.07
C GLU A 144 -1.76 5.81 1.04
N TYR A 145 -2.51 5.01 1.79
CA TYR A 145 -3.40 5.50 2.83
C TYR A 145 -2.64 6.21 3.96
N GLU A 146 -1.47 5.69 4.36
CA GLU A 146 -0.58 6.35 5.32
C GLU A 146 -0.13 7.72 4.82
N LYS A 147 0.32 7.84 3.56
CA LYS A 147 0.68 9.14 2.98
C LYS A 147 -0.49 10.11 2.94
N TYR A 148 -1.69 9.63 2.62
CA TYR A 148 -2.90 10.45 2.65
C TYR A 148 -3.19 10.95 4.06
N ARG A 149 -3.06 10.10 5.08
CA ARG A 149 -3.25 10.48 6.48
C ARG A 149 -2.22 11.52 6.91
N ASP A 150 -0.95 11.32 6.57
CA ASP A 150 0.12 12.26 6.90
C ASP A 150 -0.12 13.63 6.21
N SER A 151 -0.55 13.63 4.94
CA SER A 151 -0.93 14.86 4.23
C SER A 151 -2.13 15.57 4.86
N MET A 152 -3.06 14.81 5.45
CA MET A 152 -4.21 15.37 6.17
C MET A 152 -3.79 15.97 7.52
N GLU A 153 -2.85 15.34 8.22
CA GLU A 153 -2.24 15.85 9.45
C GLU A 153 -1.52 17.17 9.16
N ASP A 154 -0.63 17.19 8.16
CA ASP A 154 0.07 18.40 7.70
C ASP A 154 -0.91 19.55 7.39
N TYR A 155 -2.02 19.26 6.69
CA TYR A 155 -3.06 20.26 6.39
C TYR A 155 -3.69 20.85 7.65
N PHE A 156 -3.97 20.03 8.67
CA PHE A 156 -4.55 20.52 9.93
C PHE A 156 -3.53 21.30 10.76
N GLU A 157 -2.27 20.86 10.82
CA GLU A 157 -1.19 21.58 11.51
C GLU A 157 -0.96 22.96 10.89
N ASP A 158 -0.85 23.04 9.57
CA ASP A 158 -0.67 24.31 8.85
C ASP A 158 -1.85 25.25 9.12
N ARG A 159 -3.08 24.71 9.07
CA ARG A 159 -4.29 25.50 9.34
C ARG A 159 -4.31 26.04 10.77
N GLU A 160 -4.03 25.21 11.77
CA GLU A 160 -3.97 25.62 13.17
C GLU A 160 -2.91 26.71 13.37
N PHE A 161 -1.72 26.53 12.79
CA PHE A 161 -0.65 27.52 12.82
C PHE A 161 -1.10 28.88 12.25
N TYR A 162 -1.79 28.91 11.11
CA TYR A 162 -2.30 30.16 10.53
C TYR A 162 -3.43 30.78 11.35
N GLU A 163 -4.35 29.97 11.90
CA GLU A 163 -5.43 30.45 12.78
C GLU A 163 -4.85 31.08 14.06
N ASP A 164 -3.84 30.47 14.68
CA ASP A 164 -3.18 31.00 15.87
C ASP A 164 -2.39 32.28 15.58
N ASN A 165 -1.67 32.34 14.47
CA ASN A 165 -0.97 33.57 14.06
C ASN A 165 -1.95 34.71 13.78
N TYR A 166 -3.10 34.40 13.17
CA TYR A 166 -4.14 35.40 12.92
C TYR A 166 -4.69 35.95 14.24
N ARG A 167 -5.07 35.06 15.17
CA ARG A 167 -5.57 35.45 16.51
C ARG A 167 -4.55 36.26 17.29
N TYR A 168 -3.29 35.85 17.30
CA TYR A 168 -2.22 36.56 17.99
C TYR A 168 -2.07 38.01 17.48
N ARG A 169 -2.16 38.20 16.15
CA ARG A 169 -2.08 39.55 15.55
C ARG A 169 -3.32 40.37 15.87
N GLU A 170 -4.50 39.77 15.83
CA GLU A 170 -5.76 40.42 16.20
C GLU A 170 -5.73 40.89 17.66
N ASP A 171 -5.29 40.04 18.58
CA ASP A 171 -5.15 40.37 20.01
C ASP A 171 -4.13 41.52 20.22
N ALA A 172 -2.97 41.46 19.57
CA ALA A 172 -1.96 42.52 19.66
C ALA A 172 -2.47 43.87 19.09
N ASP A 173 -3.20 43.85 17.98
CA ASP A 173 -3.79 45.05 17.39
C ASP A 173 -4.89 45.64 18.31
N MET A 174 -5.71 44.79 18.94
CA MET A 174 -6.70 45.22 19.93
C MET A 174 -6.05 45.84 21.18
N GLU A 175 -4.99 45.21 21.71
CA GLU A 175 -4.23 45.76 22.85
C GLU A 175 -3.62 47.13 22.52
N MET A 176 -3.04 47.28 21.32
CA MET A 176 -2.50 48.57 20.86
C MET A 176 -3.60 49.63 20.73
N TYR A 177 -4.75 49.26 20.17
CA TYR A 177 -5.88 50.17 20.01
C TYR A 177 -6.41 50.64 21.38
N GLN A 178 -6.55 49.72 22.34
CA GLN A 178 -6.98 50.03 23.69
C GLN A 178 -5.99 50.97 24.39
N ALA A 179 -4.68 50.69 24.28
CA ALA A 179 -3.64 51.54 24.85
C ALA A 179 -3.64 52.95 24.25
N LEU A 180 -3.86 53.08 22.94
CA LEU A 180 -3.98 54.38 22.27
C LEU A 180 -5.23 55.14 22.76
N TYR A 181 -6.35 54.44 22.90
CA TYR A 181 -7.59 55.03 23.41
C TYR A 181 -7.44 55.56 24.84
N ASP A 182 -6.85 54.76 25.73
CA ASP A 182 -6.60 55.14 27.12
C ASP A 182 -5.62 56.32 27.21
N TYR A 183 -4.56 56.33 26.40
CA TYR A 183 -3.62 57.45 26.31
C TYR A 183 -4.30 58.77 25.89
N ILE A 184 -5.18 58.73 24.89
CA ILE A 184 -5.92 59.91 24.43
C ILE A 184 -6.79 60.45 25.55
N LEU A 185 -7.55 59.59 26.23
CA LEU A 185 -8.41 59.97 27.35
C LEU A 185 -7.63 60.64 28.48
N GLU A 186 -6.49 60.05 28.88
CA GLU A 186 -5.63 60.62 29.93
C GLU A 186 -5.06 61.97 29.50
N SER A 187 -4.65 62.11 28.24
CA SER A 187 -4.12 63.37 27.70
C SER A 187 -5.15 64.52 27.76
N GLU A 188 -6.42 64.23 27.48
CA GLU A 188 -7.51 65.20 27.57
C GLU A 188 -7.79 65.59 29.02
N GLN A 189 -7.81 64.62 29.95
CA GLN A 189 -7.98 64.90 31.38
C GLN A 189 -6.88 65.83 31.90
N LEU A 190 -5.61 65.52 31.60
CA LEU A 190 -4.47 66.35 32.00
C LEU A 190 -4.50 67.76 31.37
N SER A 191 -5.00 67.89 30.14
CA SER A 191 -5.19 69.19 29.50
C SER A 191 -6.23 70.03 30.25
N ASN A 192 -7.37 69.43 30.59
CA ASN A 192 -8.45 70.07 31.33
C ASN A 192 -8.00 70.49 32.74
N GLU A 193 -7.25 69.64 33.45
CA GLU A 193 -6.68 69.98 34.76
C GLU A 193 -5.71 71.16 34.68
N ARG A 194 -4.80 71.15 33.70
CA ARG A 194 -3.86 72.25 33.48
C ARG A 194 -4.57 73.57 33.21
N GLN A 195 -5.65 73.55 32.41
CA GLN A 195 -6.47 74.74 32.18
C GLN A 195 -7.14 75.23 33.46
N LYS A 196 -7.68 74.31 34.28
CA LYS A 196 -8.30 74.66 35.56
C LYS A 196 -7.29 75.32 36.51
N ILE A 197 -6.11 74.72 36.68
CA ILE A 197 -5.03 75.28 37.51
C ILE A 197 -4.62 76.67 37.02
N ALA A 198 -4.45 76.84 35.71
CA ALA A 198 -4.10 78.14 35.12
C ALA A 198 -5.19 79.21 35.38
N ASN A 199 -6.46 78.84 35.28
CA ASN A 199 -7.59 79.72 35.59
C ASN A 199 -7.63 80.09 37.08
N ASP A 200 -7.48 79.12 37.98
CA ASP A 200 -7.46 79.34 39.43
C ASP A 200 -6.30 80.26 39.83
N TYR A 201 -5.11 80.07 39.25
CA TYR A 201 -3.96 80.95 39.46
C TYR A 201 -4.24 82.38 39.00
N LYS A 202 -4.86 82.56 37.82
CA LYS A 202 -5.23 83.87 37.29
C LYS A 202 -6.24 84.59 38.20
N VAL A 203 -7.23 83.86 38.72
CA VAL A 203 -8.23 84.40 39.67
C VAL A 203 -7.57 84.77 41.00
N GLY A 204 -6.67 83.93 41.52
CA GLY A 204 -5.93 84.22 42.75
C GLY A 204 -5.06 85.47 42.67
N LEU A 205 -4.36 85.68 41.55
CA LEU A 205 -3.62 86.92 41.30
C LEU A 205 -4.55 88.14 41.29
N LEU A 206 -5.69 88.06 40.60
CA LEU A 206 -6.65 89.18 40.57
C LEU A 206 -7.21 89.55 41.95
N ASN A 207 -7.40 88.57 42.83
CA ASN A 207 -7.89 88.80 44.18
C ASN A 207 -6.81 89.33 45.15
N ALA A 208 -5.52 89.16 44.86
CA ALA A 208 -4.43 89.65 45.70
C ALA A 208 -4.06 91.14 45.45
N TYR A 209 -4.60 91.74 44.39
CA TYR A 209 -4.34 93.14 43.98
C TYR A 209 -5.54 94.09 44.22
N ASN A 210 -6.57 93.64 44.94
CA ASN A 210 -7.70 94.46 45.42
C ASN A 210 -7.69 94.50 46.95
#